data_AF-A0A7V8XPB2-F1
#
_entry.id   AF-A0A7V8XPB2-F1
#
_cell.length_a   1.000
_cell.length_b   1.000
_cell.length_c   1.000
_cell.angle_alpha   90.00
_cell.angle_beta   90.00
_cell.angle_gamma   90.00
#
_symmetry.space_group_name_H-M   'P 1'
#
loop_
_entity.id
_entity.type
_entity.pdbx_description
1 polymer ?
#
loop_
_entity_poly.entity_id
_entity_poly.type
_entity_poly.pdbx_seq_one_letter_code
_entity_poly.pdbx_strand_id
1 'polypeptide(L)'
;KGDRIAFESNRTGRPEIWVMNADGSDQVRLTNFDAELTPSNVFVTKPTWSPKGDRIAFHRRVVGPGGPGTQGHTEVYRMNADGSNVTRITITPSPGFSGFPSWGKWSARP
;
A
#
# COMPACT_ATOMS: atom_id res chain seq x y z
N LYS A 1 6.51 -17.70 12.19
CA LYS A 1 7.50 -16.94 11.39
C LYS A 1 6.88 -15.59 11.08
N GLY A 2 7.50 -14.55 11.60
CA GLY A 2 7.03 -13.17 11.66
C GLY A 2 8.28 -12.29 11.70
N ASP A 3 9.17 -12.55 10.75
CA ASP A 3 10.57 -12.12 10.86
C ASP A 3 10.77 -10.78 10.13
N ARG A 4 9.71 -10.27 9.48
CA ARG A 4 9.71 -9.00 8.78
C ARG A 4 8.55 -8.10 9.21
N ILE A 5 8.84 -6.82 9.34
CA ILE A 5 7.91 -5.74 9.63
C ILE A 5 7.67 -4.99 8.33
N ALA A 6 6.39 -4.76 7.97
CA ALA A 6 6.04 -3.80 6.92
C ALA A 6 5.60 -2.50 7.58
N PHE A 7 6.09 -1.38 7.09
CA PHE A 7 5.83 -0.08 7.70
C PHE A 7 5.80 1.04 6.66
N GLU A 8 5.17 2.14 7.04
CA GLU A 8 5.14 3.38 6.27
C GLU A 8 6.35 4.24 6.64
N SER A 9 7.01 4.83 5.66
CA SER A 9 8.06 5.81 5.91
C SER A 9 8.09 6.89 4.82
N ASN A 10 8.29 8.14 5.25
CA ASN A 10 8.40 9.32 4.39
C ASN A 10 9.85 9.75 4.10
N ARG A 11 10.84 8.90 4.43
CA ARG A 11 12.28 9.21 4.29
C ARG A 11 12.74 9.58 2.88
N THR A 12 11.94 9.29 1.85
CA THR A 12 12.17 9.66 0.44
C THR A 12 11.30 10.83 -0.03
N GLY A 13 10.78 11.64 0.90
CA GLY A 13 9.97 12.83 0.62
C GLY A 13 8.46 12.58 0.49
N ARG A 14 8.01 11.32 0.45
CA ARG A 14 6.59 10.94 0.47
C ARG A 14 6.37 9.59 1.16
N PRO A 15 5.17 9.32 1.70
CA PRO A 15 4.87 8.01 2.29
C PRO A 15 5.02 6.88 1.28
N GLU A 16 5.88 5.94 1.64
CA GLU A 16 6.17 4.72 0.90
C GLU A 16 6.10 3.52 1.83
N ILE A 17 5.91 2.33 1.25
CA ILE A 17 5.91 1.07 1.98
C ILE A 17 7.33 0.51 1.98
N TRP A 18 7.79 0.22 3.19
CA TRP A 18 9.08 -0.39 3.45
C TRP A 18 8.88 -1.70 4.20
N VAL A 19 9.88 -2.57 4.09
CA VAL A 19 10.01 -3.76 4.92
C VAL A 19 11.38 -3.80 5.58
N MET A 20 11.46 -4.47 6.71
CA MET A 20 12.71 -4.70 7.43
C MET A 20 12.61 -5.98 8.24
N ASN A 21 13.75 -6.51 8.70
CA ASN A 21 13.76 -7.58 9.69
C ASN A 21 13.21 -7.09 11.04
N ALA A 22 12.74 -8.01 11.89
CA ALA A 22 12.18 -7.67 13.20
C ALA A 22 13.18 -6.99 14.15
N ASP A 23 14.49 -7.16 13.93
CA ASP A 23 15.57 -6.48 14.65
C ASP A 23 15.90 -5.08 14.08
N GLY A 24 15.21 -4.65 13.03
CA GLY A 24 15.38 -3.36 12.37
C GLY A 24 16.41 -3.33 11.23
N SER A 25 17.09 -4.44 10.96
CA SER A 25 18.04 -4.58 9.84
C SER A 25 17.32 -4.77 8.49
N ASP A 26 18.08 -4.74 7.39
CA ASP A 26 17.59 -4.97 6.02
C ASP A 26 16.38 -4.13 5.61
N GLN A 27 16.44 -2.82 5.85
CA GLN A 27 15.37 -1.91 5.45
C GLN A 27 15.34 -1.74 3.93
N VAL A 28 14.28 -2.24 3.30
CA VAL A 28 14.08 -2.20 1.85
C VAL A 28 12.79 -1.46 1.51
N ARG A 29 12.87 -0.53 0.55
CA ARG A 29 11.71 0.16 -0.03
C ARG A 29 11.02 -0.75 -1.03
N LEU A 30 9.75 -1.05 -0.83
CA LEU A 30 8.98 -1.90 -1.75
C LEU A 30 8.20 -1.11 -2.80
N THR A 31 7.83 0.13 -2.48
CA THR A 31 7.11 1.00 -3.42
C THR A 31 7.95 2.19 -3.81
N ASN A 32 8.01 2.47 -5.10
CA ASN A 32 8.69 3.65 -5.62
C ASN A 32 7.77 4.43 -6.54
N PHE A 33 7.02 5.37 -5.97
CA PHE A 33 6.25 6.32 -6.75
C PHE A 33 7.10 7.56 -6.97
N ASP A 34 7.88 7.55 -8.06
CA ASP A 34 8.77 8.64 -8.44
C ASP A 34 8.08 9.98 -8.28
N ALA A 35 8.74 10.86 -7.51
CA ALA A 35 8.12 12.07 -7.03
C ALA A 35 7.84 13.09 -8.11
N GLU A 36 8.65 13.08 -9.16
CA GLU A 36 8.51 13.97 -10.32
C GLU A 36 7.39 13.50 -11.25
N LEU A 37 7.20 12.18 -11.38
CA LEU A 37 6.21 11.57 -12.28
C LEU A 37 4.85 11.33 -11.62
N THR A 38 4.80 11.33 -10.29
CA THR A 38 3.59 11.02 -9.52
C THR A 38 3.12 12.26 -8.76
N PRO A 39 1.89 12.76 -9.02
CA PRO A 39 1.35 13.95 -8.36
C PRO A 39 1.49 13.91 -6.84
N SER A 40 1.80 15.05 -6.22
CA SER A 40 2.17 15.16 -4.80
C SER A 40 1.10 14.66 -3.81
N ASN A 41 -0.16 14.62 -4.24
CA ASN A 41 -1.27 14.08 -3.46
C ASN A 41 -1.45 12.56 -3.57
N VAL A 42 -0.57 11.86 -4.30
CA VAL A 42 -0.52 10.40 -4.37
C VAL A 42 0.50 9.86 -3.38
N PHE A 43 0.05 8.97 -2.52
CA PHE A 43 0.87 8.32 -1.49
C PHE A 43 0.37 6.91 -1.23
N VAL A 44 1.24 6.07 -0.67
CA VAL A 44 0.90 4.71 -0.25
C VAL A 44 1.23 4.48 1.21
N THR A 45 0.31 3.85 1.91
CA THR A 45 0.39 3.67 3.37
C THR A 45 -0.50 2.53 3.87
N LYS A 46 -0.54 2.31 5.18
CA LYS A 46 -1.28 1.25 5.87
C LYS A 46 -1.00 -0.16 5.30
N PRO A 47 0.27 -0.58 5.21
CA PRO A 47 0.58 -1.94 4.78
C PRO A 47 0.08 -2.95 5.81
N THR A 48 -0.42 -4.08 5.33
CA THR A 48 -0.78 -5.24 6.14
C THR A 48 -0.36 -6.52 5.45
N TRP A 49 0.21 -7.45 6.22
CA TRP A 49 0.67 -8.74 5.72
C TRP A 49 -0.50 -9.71 5.57
N SER A 50 -0.50 -10.43 4.46
CA SER A 50 -1.30 -11.65 4.33
C SER A 50 -0.91 -12.69 5.37
N PRO A 51 -1.80 -13.62 5.77
CA PRO A 51 -1.51 -14.58 6.83
C PRO A 51 -0.37 -15.55 6.47
N LYS A 52 -0.09 -15.72 5.18
CA LYS A 52 1.03 -16.51 4.66
C LYS A 52 2.34 -15.71 4.54
N GLY A 53 2.29 -14.39 4.66
CA GLY A 53 3.45 -13.49 4.49
C GLY A 53 3.96 -13.37 3.05
N ASP A 54 3.21 -13.86 2.06
CA ASP A 54 3.59 -13.83 0.63
C ASP A 54 3.09 -12.58 -0.11
N ARG A 55 2.15 -11.85 0.51
CA ARG A 55 1.53 -10.64 -0.04
C ARG A 55 1.36 -9.55 1.01
N ILE A 56 1.32 -8.32 0.53
CA ILE A 56 0.99 -7.11 1.30
C ILE A 56 -0.24 -6.46 0.66
N ALA A 57 -1.22 -6.06 1.48
CA ALA A 57 -2.27 -5.14 1.06
C ALA A 57 -2.02 -3.76 1.67
N PHE A 58 -2.38 -2.71 0.95
CA PHE A 58 -2.12 -1.32 1.36
C PHE A 58 -3.12 -0.38 0.70
N HIS A 59 -3.20 0.87 1.20
CA HIS A 59 -3.97 1.89 0.49
C HIS A 59 -3.08 2.71 -0.45
N ARG A 60 -3.66 3.19 -1.55
CA ARG A 60 -3.01 4.15 -2.43
C ARG A 60 -3.99 5.25 -2.75
N ARG A 61 -3.55 6.49 -2.58
CA ARG A 61 -4.29 7.63 -3.12
C ARG A 61 -4.10 7.70 -4.63
N VAL A 62 -5.19 7.85 -5.36
CA VAL A 62 -5.23 7.94 -6.81
C VAL A 62 -5.77 9.31 -7.19
N VAL A 63 -5.20 9.92 -8.23
CA VAL A 63 -5.64 11.22 -8.73
C VAL A 63 -7.06 11.14 -9.29
N GLY A 64 -7.85 12.17 -9.01
CA GLY A 64 -9.23 12.27 -9.50
C GLY A 64 -9.27 12.54 -11.01
N PRO A 65 -10.45 12.38 -11.64
CA PRO A 65 -10.60 12.52 -13.10
C PRO A 65 -10.25 13.92 -13.62
N GLY A 66 -10.30 14.96 -12.79
CA GLY A 66 -9.90 16.32 -13.18
C GLY A 66 -8.40 16.62 -13.02
N GLY A 67 -7.57 15.62 -12.74
CA GLY A 67 -6.12 15.76 -12.68
C GLY A 67 -5.56 16.17 -11.30
N PRO A 68 -4.26 16.51 -11.23
CA PRO A 68 -3.59 16.91 -9.98
C PRO A 68 -4.33 18.05 -9.28
N GLY A 69 -4.43 17.99 -7.95
CA GLY A 69 -5.15 18.99 -7.14
C GLY A 69 -6.65 18.78 -7.01
N THR A 70 -7.26 17.89 -7.79
CA THR A 70 -8.67 17.50 -7.60
C THR A 70 -8.86 16.52 -6.44
N GLN A 71 -10.09 16.40 -5.94
CA GLN A 71 -10.45 15.35 -4.99
C GLN A 71 -10.27 13.98 -5.64
N GLY A 72 -9.11 13.37 -5.39
CA GLY A 72 -8.83 11.98 -5.73
C GLY A 72 -9.60 10.98 -4.86
N HIS A 73 -9.38 9.70 -5.11
CA HIS A 73 -9.95 8.59 -4.36
C HIS A 73 -8.86 7.76 -3.70
N THR A 74 -9.20 7.04 -2.64
CA THR A 74 -8.30 6.08 -1.98
C THR A 74 -8.76 4.68 -2.29
N GLU A 75 -7.82 3.80 -2.61
CA GLU A 75 -8.14 2.43 -3.02
C GLU A 75 -7.24 1.43 -2.34
N VAL A 76 -7.75 0.20 -2.19
CA VAL A 76 -6.99 -0.93 -1.72
C VAL A 76 -6.20 -1.52 -2.88
N TYR A 77 -4.90 -1.66 -2.67
CA TYR A 77 -3.97 -2.33 -3.57
C TYR A 77 -3.37 -3.55 -2.86
N ARG A 78 -2.83 -4.45 -3.66
CA ARG A 78 -2.07 -5.62 -3.21
C ARG A 78 -0.80 -5.76 -4.03
N MET A 79 0.26 -6.22 -3.40
CA MET A 79 1.51 -6.62 -4.06
C MET A 79 2.06 -7.91 -3.44
N ASN A 80 3.02 -8.53 -4.11
CA ASN A 80 3.84 -9.58 -3.53
C ASN A 80 4.74 -9.03 -2.40
N ALA A 81 5.20 -9.91 -1.51
CA ALA A 81 6.09 -9.56 -0.39
C ALA A 81 7.42 -8.90 -0.81
N ASP A 82 7.83 -9.07 -2.06
CA ASP A 82 9.03 -8.49 -2.66
C ASP A 82 8.77 -7.14 -3.37
N GLY A 83 7.53 -6.62 -3.33
CA GLY A 83 7.13 -5.37 -3.98
C GLY A 83 6.65 -5.54 -5.43
N SER A 84 6.75 -6.74 -6.02
CA SER A 84 6.28 -7.01 -7.38
C SER A 84 4.75 -7.17 -7.48
N ASN A 85 4.22 -7.18 -8.71
CA ASN A 85 2.81 -7.46 -9.00
C ASN A 85 1.79 -6.55 -8.27
N VAL A 86 2.09 -5.25 -8.20
CA VAL A 86 1.18 -4.24 -7.66
C VAL A 86 -0.12 -4.22 -8.47
N THR A 87 -1.24 -4.53 -7.82
CA THR A 87 -2.57 -4.64 -8.42
C THR A 87 -3.59 -3.87 -7.60
N ARG A 88 -4.46 -3.09 -8.25
CA ARG A 88 -5.62 -2.43 -7.61
C ARG A 88 -6.72 -3.46 -7.36
N ILE A 89 -7.27 -3.50 -6.15
CA ILE A 89 -8.33 -4.44 -5.76
C ILE A 89 -9.71 -3.79 -5.80
N THR A 90 -9.83 -2.56 -5.31
CA THR A 90 -11.10 -1.82 -5.28
C THR A 90 -11.17 -0.78 -6.39
N ILE A 91 -12.36 -0.60 -6.94
CA ILE A 91 -12.68 0.46 -7.91
C ILE A 91 -13.84 1.27 -7.35
N THR A 92 -13.55 2.47 -6.85
CA THR A 92 -14.52 3.36 -6.22
C THR A 92 -14.71 4.61 -7.10
N PRO A 93 -15.94 5.11 -7.31
CA PRO A 93 -16.18 6.40 -7.96
C PRO A 93 -15.45 7.54 -7.25
N SER A 94 -15.11 8.61 -7.97
CA SER A 94 -14.47 9.80 -7.40
C SER A 94 -15.54 10.86 -7.08
N PRO A 95 -15.54 11.47 -5.87
CA PRO A 95 -14.68 11.16 -4.73
C PRO A 95 -15.09 9.85 -4.04
N GLY A 96 -14.12 9.11 -3.50
CA GLY A 96 -14.37 7.81 -2.87
C GLY A 96 -13.22 7.34 -1.98
N PHE A 97 -13.54 6.46 -1.04
CA PHE A 97 -12.58 5.91 -0.08
C PHE A 97 -12.78 4.41 0.15
N SER A 98 -11.78 3.64 -0.28
CA SER A 98 -11.56 2.23 0.06
C SER A 98 -10.17 2.11 0.68
N GLY A 99 -10.08 1.86 1.98
CA GLY A 99 -8.80 1.88 2.69
C GLY A 99 -8.80 1.03 3.96
N PHE A 100 -7.70 1.10 4.71
CA PHE A 100 -7.47 0.31 5.92
C PHE A 100 -7.66 -1.20 5.71
N PRO A 101 -7.01 -1.80 4.70
CA PRO A 101 -7.11 -3.24 4.51
C PRO A 101 -6.59 -3.98 5.73
N SER A 102 -7.23 -5.10 6.04
CA SER A 102 -6.74 -6.08 7.00
C SER A 102 -6.86 -7.47 6.39
N TRP A 103 -6.00 -8.39 6.82
CA TRP A 103 -6.11 -9.79 6.46
C TRP A 103 -6.68 -10.57 7.63
N GLY A 104 -7.73 -11.32 7.36
CA GLY A 104 -8.30 -12.30 8.29
C GLY A 104 -8.30 -13.69 7.67
N LYS A 105 -8.33 -14.72 8.51
CA LYS A 105 -8.79 -16.04 8.05
C LYS A 105 -10.31 -15.98 8.01
N TRP A 106 -10.90 -16.23 6.85
CA TRP A 106 -12.33 -16.48 6.74
C TRP A 106 -12.55 -17.98 6.66
N SER A 107 -13.34 -18.52 7.59
CA SER A 107 -13.99 -19.81 7.42
C SER A 107 -15.48 -19.55 7.36
N ALA A 108 -16.11 -19.80 6.20
CA ALA A 108 -17.56 -19.99 6.19
C ALA A 108 -17.90 -21.06 7.22
N ARG A 109 -18.85 -20.79 8.11
CA ARG A 109 -19.47 -21.88 8.85
C ARG A 109 -20.16 -22.79 7.83
N PRO A 110 -20.09 -24.12 8.00
CA PRO A 110 -20.77 -25.06 7.11
C PRO A 110 -22.27 -24.79 7.03
#